data_AF-H9B436-F1
#
_entry.id   AF-H9B436-F1
#
_cell.length_a   1.000
_cell.length_b   1.000
_cell.length_c   1.000
_cell.angle_alpha   90.00
_cell.angle_beta   90.00
_cell.angle_gamma   90.00
#
_symmetry.space_group_name_H-M   'P 1'
#
loop_
_entity.id
_entity.type
_entity.pdbx_description
1 polymer ?
#
loop_
_entity_poly.entity_id
_entity_poly.type
_entity_poly.pdbx_seq_one_letter_code
_entity_poly.pdbx_strand_id
1 'polypeptide(L)'
;MKTVQVILCLFVASLYANETSVSDSKLEDDLYNSILVADYDHSVEKSKQIYEDKKSEVITNVVNKLIRNNKMNCMEYAYQLWLQGSKDIVRECFPVEFRLIFAENNIKLMYKRDGLALTLDDENSNDGRLAYGDGKDKTSPKVSWKFVPLWENNKVYFKIVNTQRNQYLTLAVQTTPNHNHMAYGANSVEGFKAQWTLQPAKYDNDVLFFMYNREYNEALVLSRPTDTWGNRMAFGYSGRVVGSPEQYAWGIKAF
;
A
#
# COMPACT_ATOMS: atom_id res chain seq x y z
N MET A 1 -18.72 64.12 -56.84
CA MET A 1 -18.52 63.82 -55.41
C MET A 1 -18.12 62.36 -55.29
N LYS A 2 -16.87 62.07 -54.92
CA LYS A 2 -16.35 60.70 -54.75
C LYS A 2 -16.53 60.29 -53.29
N THR A 3 -17.23 59.18 -53.07
CA THR A 3 -17.47 58.59 -51.75
C THR A 3 -16.22 57.85 -51.29
N VAL A 4 -15.68 58.23 -50.13
CA VAL A 4 -14.52 57.58 -49.49
C VAL A 4 -15.04 56.42 -48.65
N GLN A 5 -14.63 55.20 -48.97
CA GLN A 5 -14.80 54.03 -48.09
C GLN A 5 -13.69 54.06 -47.03
N VAL A 6 -14.07 54.28 -45.77
CA VAL A 6 -13.19 54.11 -44.62
C VAL A 6 -13.24 52.63 -44.22
N ILE A 7 -12.14 51.92 -44.45
CA ILE A 7 -11.95 50.54 -43.98
C ILE A 7 -11.51 50.62 -42.50
N LEU A 8 -12.37 50.13 -41.61
CA LEU A 8 -12.10 49.99 -40.18
C LEU A 8 -11.31 48.68 -39.96
N CYS A 9 -10.00 48.79 -39.75
CA CYS A 9 -9.17 47.66 -39.32
C CYS A 9 -9.38 47.42 -37.82
N LEU A 10 -10.17 46.40 -37.46
CA LEU A 10 -10.25 45.84 -36.12
C LEU A 10 -8.98 45.02 -35.83
N PHE A 11 -8.06 45.59 -35.05
CA PHE A 11 -6.99 44.83 -34.40
C PHE A 11 -7.59 44.02 -33.25
N VAL A 12 -7.74 42.71 -33.45
CA VAL A 12 -7.95 41.77 -32.35
C VAL A 12 -6.58 41.50 -31.73
N ALA A 13 -6.28 42.18 -30.63
CA ALA A 13 -5.15 41.81 -29.78
C ALA A 13 -5.50 40.47 -29.11
N SER A 14 -4.96 39.37 -29.62
CA SER A 14 -4.97 38.10 -28.90
C SER A 14 -4.11 38.27 -27.66
N LEU A 15 -4.75 38.38 -26.49
CA LEU A 15 -4.12 38.15 -25.20
C LEU A 15 -3.58 36.72 -25.21
N TYR A 16 -2.29 36.57 -25.52
CA TYR A 16 -1.56 35.41 -25.08
C TYR A 16 -1.57 35.46 -23.55
N ALA A 17 -2.48 34.68 -22.95
CA ALA A 17 -2.27 34.22 -21.60
C ALA A 17 -0.92 33.50 -21.63
N ASN A 18 0.09 34.14 -21.07
CA ASN A 18 1.38 33.51 -20.82
C ASN A 18 1.08 32.46 -19.74
N GLU A 19 0.69 31.25 -20.15
CA GLU A 19 0.70 30.10 -19.27
C GLU A 19 2.13 29.98 -18.76
N THR A 20 2.38 30.51 -17.57
CA THR A 20 3.57 30.17 -16.80
C THR A 20 3.51 28.68 -16.56
N SER A 21 4.08 27.92 -17.49
CA SER A 21 4.23 26.48 -17.37
C SER A 21 4.95 26.21 -16.05
N VAL A 22 4.21 25.65 -15.09
CA VAL A 22 4.81 25.20 -13.84
C VAL A 22 5.74 24.06 -14.20
N SER A 23 7.02 24.19 -13.87
CA SER A 23 8.01 23.15 -14.13
C SER A 23 7.62 21.85 -13.42
N ASP A 24 7.85 20.71 -14.05
CA ASP A 24 7.49 19.39 -13.51
C ASP A 24 8.09 19.15 -12.11
N SER A 25 9.32 19.59 -11.86
CA SER A 25 9.95 19.52 -10.52
C SER A 25 9.13 20.22 -9.43
N LYS A 26 8.49 21.34 -9.74
CA LYS A 26 7.64 22.07 -8.78
C LYS A 26 6.32 21.33 -8.55
N LEU A 27 5.76 20.73 -9.61
CA LEU A 27 4.57 19.88 -9.47
C LEU A 27 4.87 18.65 -8.60
N GLU A 28 6.03 18.02 -8.80
CA GLU A 28 6.49 16.88 -7.98
C GLU A 28 6.61 17.27 -6.51
N ASP A 29 7.28 18.38 -6.20
CA ASP A 29 7.49 18.80 -4.81
C ASP A 29 6.18 19.19 -4.13
N ASP A 30 5.31 19.94 -4.81
CA ASP A 30 4.02 20.31 -4.24
C ASP A 30 3.14 19.08 -3.97
N LEU A 31 3.06 18.14 -4.92
CA LEU A 31 2.27 16.90 -4.75
C LEU A 31 2.87 16.01 -3.65
N TYR A 32 4.20 15.89 -3.61
CA TYR A 32 4.87 15.13 -2.55
C TYR A 32 4.58 15.74 -1.16
N ASN A 33 4.63 17.06 -1.04
CA ASN A 33 4.38 17.76 0.22
C ASN A 33 2.93 17.67 0.68
N SER A 34 1.95 17.78 -0.24
CA SER A 34 0.53 17.62 0.11
C SER A 34 0.23 16.22 0.63
N ILE A 35 0.88 15.19 0.08
CA ILE A 35 0.76 13.81 0.57
C ILE A 35 1.39 13.67 1.97
N LEU A 36 2.54 14.29 2.21
CA LEU A 36 3.22 14.23 3.51
C LEU A 36 2.44 14.89 4.64
N VAL A 37 1.77 16.02 4.37
CA VAL A 37 0.92 16.69 5.36
C VAL A 37 -0.48 16.08 5.47
N ALA A 38 -0.70 14.95 4.79
CA ALA A 38 -1.96 14.19 4.79
C ALA A 38 -3.17 14.99 4.30
N ASP A 39 -2.95 15.95 3.40
CA ASP A 39 -3.98 16.66 2.65
C ASP A 39 -4.30 15.88 1.37
N TYR A 40 -5.04 14.78 1.54
CA TYR A 40 -5.27 13.84 0.46
C TYR A 40 -6.27 14.34 -0.58
N ASP A 41 -7.23 15.18 -0.21
CA ASP A 41 -8.18 15.77 -1.17
C ASP A 41 -7.44 16.68 -2.14
N HIS A 42 -6.56 17.56 -1.63
CA HIS A 42 -5.71 18.38 -2.49
C HIS A 42 -4.75 17.53 -3.34
N SER A 43 -4.17 16.49 -2.74
CA SER A 43 -3.28 15.56 -3.45
C SER A 43 -3.99 14.86 -4.61
N VAL A 44 -5.24 14.43 -4.42
CA VAL A 44 -6.06 13.78 -5.45
C VAL A 44 -6.42 14.77 -6.57
N GLU A 45 -6.89 15.97 -6.23
CA GLU A 45 -7.22 17.00 -7.22
C GLU A 45 -6.01 17.34 -8.10
N LYS A 46 -4.87 17.59 -7.47
CA LYS A 46 -3.62 17.88 -8.19
C LYS A 46 -3.17 16.72 -9.07
N SER A 47 -3.35 15.48 -8.60
CA SER A 47 -3.02 14.29 -9.40
C SER A 47 -3.91 14.16 -10.63
N LYS A 48 -5.21 14.46 -10.52
CA LYS A 48 -6.14 14.46 -11.66
C LYS A 48 -5.70 15.47 -12.72
N GLN A 49 -5.40 16.70 -12.32
CA GLN A 49 -4.91 17.76 -13.22
C GLN A 49 -3.62 17.33 -13.94
N ILE A 50 -2.61 16.86 -13.18
CA ILE A 50 -1.34 16.37 -13.74
C ILE A 50 -1.57 15.23 -14.75
N TYR A 51 -2.49 14.32 -14.45
CA TYR A 51 -2.79 13.19 -15.31
C TYR A 51 -3.56 13.58 -16.59
N GLU A 52 -4.52 14.50 -16.48
CA GLU A 52 -5.26 15.07 -17.61
C GLU A 52 -4.31 15.79 -18.58
N ASP A 53 -3.33 16.52 -18.03
CA ASP A 53 -2.26 17.21 -18.76
C ASP A 53 -1.20 16.26 -19.37
N LYS A 54 -1.41 14.94 -19.28
CA LYS A 54 -0.50 13.89 -19.79
C LYS A 54 0.89 13.90 -19.15
N LYS A 55 0.97 14.32 -17.89
CA LYS A 55 2.21 14.37 -17.09
C LYS A 55 2.28 13.25 -16.05
N SER A 56 1.85 12.04 -16.38
CA SER A 56 1.83 10.87 -15.47
C SER A 56 3.21 10.51 -14.89
N GLU A 57 4.30 10.89 -15.57
CA GLU A 57 5.67 10.74 -15.07
C GLU A 57 5.90 11.49 -13.74
N VAL A 58 5.30 12.68 -13.56
CA VAL A 58 5.37 13.46 -12.30
C VAL A 58 4.78 12.65 -11.14
N ILE A 59 3.62 12.03 -11.34
CA ILE A 59 2.95 11.20 -10.32
C ILE A 59 3.83 9.99 -10.01
N THR A 60 4.35 9.33 -11.05
CA THR A 60 5.22 8.15 -10.92
C THR A 60 6.49 8.49 -10.12
N ASN A 61 7.11 9.64 -10.38
CA ASN A 61 8.29 10.11 -9.65
C ASN A 61 7.99 10.37 -8.16
N VAL A 62 6.85 11.00 -7.87
CA VAL A 62 6.40 11.22 -6.49
C VAL A 62 6.14 9.91 -5.75
N VAL A 63 5.46 8.95 -6.38
CA VAL A 63 5.21 7.61 -5.81
C VAL A 63 6.54 6.90 -5.53
N ASN A 64 7.47 6.91 -6.48
CA ASN A 64 8.81 6.34 -6.30
C ASN A 64 9.57 7.02 -5.14
N LYS A 65 9.46 8.34 -4.99
CA LYS A 65 10.05 9.11 -3.88
C LYS A 65 9.43 8.72 -2.54
N LEU A 66 8.11 8.57 -2.45
CA LEU A 66 7.39 8.13 -1.23
C LEU A 66 7.82 6.72 -0.80
N ILE A 67 7.90 5.78 -1.75
CA ILE A 67 8.32 4.39 -1.49
C ILE A 67 9.77 4.33 -1.02
N ARG A 68 10.69 5.04 -1.69
CA ARG A 68 12.11 5.12 -1.29
C ARG A 68 12.30 5.69 0.12
N ASN A 69 11.45 6.64 0.50
CA ASN A 69 11.49 7.30 1.81
C ASN A 69 10.59 6.61 2.86
N ASN A 70 10.10 5.40 2.57
CA ASN A 70 9.24 4.60 3.44
C ASN A 70 8.03 5.35 4.02
N LYS A 71 7.37 6.19 3.21
CA LYS A 71 6.26 7.02 3.68
C LYS A 71 4.96 6.23 3.69
N MET A 72 4.39 6.02 4.89
CA MET A 72 3.10 5.35 5.06
C MET A 72 1.98 6.07 4.30
N ASN A 73 1.98 7.41 4.27
CA ASN A 73 1.03 8.26 3.54
C ASN A 73 0.87 7.89 2.05
N CYS A 74 1.83 7.16 1.47
CA CYS A 74 1.70 6.59 0.13
C CYS A 74 0.50 5.64 0.00
N MET A 75 0.17 4.91 1.08
CA MET A 75 -0.97 4.01 1.14
C MET A 75 -2.28 4.79 1.16
N GLU A 76 -2.39 5.80 2.02
CA GLU A 76 -3.55 6.69 2.07
C GLU A 76 -3.76 7.43 0.76
N TYR A 77 -2.70 7.97 0.16
CA TYR A 77 -2.76 8.66 -1.13
C TYR A 77 -3.32 7.75 -2.23
N ALA A 78 -2.77 6.54 -2.37
CA ALA A 78 -3.25 5.57 -3.35
C ALA A 78 -4.71 5.15 -3.08
N TYR A 79 -5.08 4.99 -1.82
CA TYR A 79 -6.44 4.63 -1.44
C TYR A 79 -7.45 5.76 -1.74
N GLN A 80 -7.07 7.01 -1.49
CA GLN A 80 -7.92 8.16 -1.79
C GLN A 80 -8.10 8.36 -3.29
N LEU A 81 -7.05 8.17 -4.10
CA LEU A 81 -7.21 8.10 -5.57
C LEU A 81 -8.19 6.99 -5.97
N TRP A 82 -8.08 5.80 -5.36
CA TRP A 82 -8.94 4.67 -5.65
C TRP A 82 -10.42 4.93 -5.32
N LEU A 83 -10.69 5.56 -4.18
CA LEU A 83 -12.04 5.89 -3.73
C LEU A 83 -12.65 7.05 -4.54
N GLN A 84 -11.87 8.06 -4.88
CA GLN A 84 -12.34 9.29 -5.52
C GLN A 84 -12.36 9.21 -7.06
N GLY A 85 -12.47 7.99 -7.61
CA GLY A 85 -12.69 7.74 -9.04
C GLY A 85 -11.42 7.64 -9.90
N SER A 86 -10.23 7.85 -9.35
CA SER A 86 -8.95 7.88 -10.08
C SER A 86 -8.20 6.54 -10.05
N LYS A 87 -8.92 5.45 -10.34
CA LYS A 87 -8.36 4.09 -10.32
C LYS A 87 -7.34 3.86 -11.44
N ASP A 88 -7.48 4.57 -12.55
CA ASP A 88 -6.55 4.64 -13.67
C ASP A 88 -5.17 5.16 -13.25
N ILE A 89 -5.11 6.27 -12.49
CA ILE A 89 -3.86 6.81 -11.95
C ILE A 89 -3.14 5.75 -11.10
N VAL A 90 -3.87 5.03 -10.23
CA VAL A 90 -3.29 3.93 -9.43
C VAL A 90 -2.79 2.77 -10.30
N ARG A 91 -3.47 2.46 -11.41
CA ARG A 91 -3.07 1.37 -12.32
C ARG A 91 -1.84 1.69 -13.14
N GLU A 92 -1.65 2.96 -13.50
CA GLU A 92 -0.62 3.40 -14.44
C GLU A 92 0.62 3.99 -13.76
N CYS A 93 0.45 4.67 -12.64
CA CYS A 93 1.53 5.44 -11.99
C CYS A 93 2.11 4.76 -10.73
N PHE A 94 1.49 3.68 -10.24
CA PHE A 94 1.95 2.95 -9.05
C PHE A 94 2.46 1.55 -9.39
N PRO A 95 3.31 0.97 -8.52
CA PRO A 95 3.63 -0.46 -8.59
C PRO A 95 2.37 -1.32 -8.57
N VAL A 96 2.42 -2.46 -9.27
CA VAL A 96 1.27 -3.35 -9.47
C VAL A 96 0.66 -3.83 -8.15
N GLU A 97 1.46 -3.91 -7.09
CA GLU A 97 1.04 -4.30 -5.74
C GLU A 97 -0.07 -3.39 -5.20
N PHE A 98 -0.05 -2.09 -5.47
CA PHE A 98 -1.10 -1.15 -5.03
C PHE A 98 -2.45 -1.51 -5.66
N ARG A 99 -2.46 -1.84 -6.95
CA ARG A 99 -3.67 -2.33 -7.64
C ARG A 99 -4.17 -3.63 -7.03
N LEU A 100 -3.27 -4.58 -6.76
CA LEU A 100 -3.65 -5.87 -6.17
C LEU A 100 -4.29 -5.71 -4.78
N ILE A 101 -3.78 -4.77 -3.98
CA ILE A 101 -4.31 -4.46 -2.64
C ILE A 101 -5.72 -3.84 -2.76
N PHE A 102 -5.87 -2.73 -3.49
CA PHE A 102 -7.12 -1.95 -3.46
C PHE A 102 -8.25 -2.50 -4.33
N ALA A 103 -7.94 -3.36 -5.30
CA ALA A 103 -8.94 -4.13 -6.03
C ALA A 103 -9.35 -5.43 -5.31
N GLU A 104 -8.84 -5.65 -4.09
CA GLU A 104 -9.10 -6.85 -3.29
C GLU A 104 -8.82 -8.14 -4.08
N ASN A 105 -7.76 -8.16 -4.88
CA ASN A 105 -7.38 -9.36 -5.63
C ASN A 105 -6.92 -10.47 -4.67
N ASN A 106 -7.10 -11.72 -5.09
CA ASN A 106 -6.41 -12.83 -4.43
C ASN A 106 -4.89 -12.64 -4.62
N ILE A 107 -4.15 -12.64 -3.51
CA ILE A 107 -2.71 -12.43 -3.47
C ILE A 107 -2.02 -13.48 -2.62
N LYS A 108 -0.70 -13.58 -2.79
CA LYS A 108 0.24 -14.28 -1.92
C LYS A 108 1.05 -13.26 -1.14
N LEU A 109 1.17 -13.48 0.17
CA LEU A 109 2.07 -12.73 1.04
C LEU A 109 3.39 -13.50 1.15
N MET A 110 4.41 -13.01 0.47
CA MET A 110 5.72 -13.67 0.37
C MET A 110 6.72 -12.96 1.28
N TYR A 111 7.22 -13.64 2.31
CA TYR A 111 8.21 -13.04 3.19
C TYR A 111 9.56 -12.93 2.48
N LYS A 112 10.12 -11.72 2.35
CA LYS A 112 11.28 -11.50 1.47
C LYS A 112 12.50 -12.32 1.86
N ARG A 113 12.78 -12.41 3.17
CA ARG A 113 13.97 -13.08 3.71
C ARG A 113 14.06 -14.55 3.32
N ASP A 114 12.94 -15.26 3.47
CA ASP A 114 12.91 -16.73 3.39
C ASP A 114 12.17 -17.23 2.14
N GLY A 115 11.48 -16.33 1.41
CA GLY A 115 10.66 -16.68 0.26
C GLY A 115 9.50 -17.61 0.58
N LEU A 116 9.01 -17.62 1.83
CA LEU A 116 7.88 -18.46 2.27
C LEU A 116 6.57 -17.69 2.12
N ALA A 117 5.51 -18.42 1.74
CA ALA A 117 4.18 -17.86 1.63
C ALA A 117 3.44 -17.97 2.97
N LEU A 118 2.77 -16.90 3.41
CA LEU A 118 1.96 -16.94 4.62
C LEU A 118 0.75 -17.87 4.42
N THR A 119 0.45 -18.68 5.42
CA THR A 119 -0.76 -19.51 5.47
C THR A 119 -1.29 -19.63 6.89
N LEU A 120 -2.39 -20.37 7.03
CA LEU A 120 -3.00 -20.75 8.29
C LEU A 120 -2.96 -22.27 8.44
N ASP A 121 -2.76 -22.72 9.67
CA ASP A 121 -2.80 -24.13 10.03
C ASP A 121 -4.16 -24.79 9.73
N ASP A 122 -4.19 -26.10 9.63
CA ASP A 122 -5.43 -26.85 9.50
C ASP A 122 -6.14 -26.93 10.87
N GLU A 123 -5.37 -27.06 11.95
CA GLU A 123 -5.86 -27.12 13.32
C GLU A 123 -6.29 -25.74 13.85
N ASN A 124 -7.43 -25.72 14.55
CA ASN A 124 -8.01 -24.52 15.13
C ASN A 124 -7.89 -24.58 16.64
N SER A 125 -7.20 -23.62 17.24
CA SER A 125 -7.12 -23.43 18.68
C SER A 125 -8.18 -22.44 19.18
N ASN A 126 -8.20 -22.14 20.48
CA ASN A 126 -9.09 -21.13 21.06
C ASN A 126 -8.83 -19.73 20.48
N ASP A 127 -7.58 -19.40 20.15
CA ASP A 127 -7.20 -18.12 19.55
C ASP A 127 -7.41 -18.08 18.01
N GLY A 128 -7.76 -19.22 17.42
CA GLY A 128 -7.91 -19.40 15.98
C GLY A 128 -6.86 -20.35 15.39
N ARG A 129 -6.72 -20.30 14.05
CA ARG A 129 -5.72 -21.08 13.32
C ARG A 129 -4.38 -20.37 13.39
N LEU A 130 -3.33 -21.10 13.68
CA LEU A 130 -1.99 -20.54 13.80
C LEU A 130 -1.49 -20.04 12.43
N ALA A 131 -0.89 -18.85 12.37
CA ALA A 131 -0.31 -18.32 11.13
C ALA A 131 1.19 -18.61 11.04
N TYR A 132 1.65 -19.03 9.86
CA TYR A 132 3.06 -19.34 9.62
C TYR A 132 3.41 -19.17 8.14
N GLY A 133 4.71 -19.02 7.85
CA GLY A 133 5.24 -19.15 6.51
C GLY A 133 5.50 -20.62 6.20
N ASP A 134 4.83 -21.14 5.17
CA ASP A 134 4.91 -22.55 4.79
C ASP A 134 6.25 -22.86 4.12
N GLY A 135 6.94 -23.91 4.61
CA GLY A 135 8.25 -24.34 4.11
C GLY A 135 8.23 -24.92 2.69
N LYS A 136 7.04 -25.25 2.16
CA LYS A 136 6.86 -25.95 0.88
C LYS A 136 5.82 -25.29 -0.02
N ASP A 137 4.60 -25.05 0.49
CA ASP A 137 3.50 -24.53 -0.30
C ASP A 137 3.64 -23.03 -0.56
N LYS A 138 3.54 -22.66 -1.84
CA LYS A 138 3.57 -21.26 -2.31
C LYS A 138 2.51 -21.01 -3.39
N THR A 139 1.60 -21.95 -3.62
CA THR A 139 0.71 -21.92 -4.79
C THR A 139 -0.70 -22.45 -4.53
N SER A 140 -0.91 -23.27 -3.50
CA SER A 140 -2.23 -23.82 -3.24
C SER A 140 -3.19 -22.74 -2.68
N PRO A 141 -4.52 -22.96 -2.73
CA PRO A 141 -5.49 -22.04 -2.15
C PRO A 141 -5.24 -21.68 -0.68
N LYS A 142 -4.47 -22.48 0.07
CA LYS A 142 -4.12 -22.23 1.48
C LYS A 142 -3.31 -20.94 1.66
N VAL A 143 -2.50 -20.57 0.67
CA VAL A 143 -1.64 -19.37 0.71
C VAL A 143 -2.28 -18.14 0.06
N SER A 144 -3.56 -18.23 -0.31
CA SER A 144 -4.31 -17.12 -0.92
C SER A 144 -4.92 -16.22 0.15
N TRP A 145 -4.66 -14.92 0.03
CA TRP A 145 -5.16 -13.86 0.90
C TRP A 145 -5.79 -12.73 0.10
N LYS A 146 -6.53 -11.86 0.77
CA LYS A 146 -7.05 -10.59 0.24
C LYS A 146 -6.86 -9.48 1.27
N PHE A 147 -6.59 -8.28 0.80
CA PHE A 147 -6.70 -7.07 1.62
C PHE A 147 -8.10 -6.49 1.50
N VAL A 148 -8.70 -6.09 2.61
CA VAL A 148 -9.96 -5.35 2.66
C VAL A 148 -9.69 -4.01 3.35
N PRO A 149 -9.63 -2.90 2.59
CA PRO A 149 -9.29 -1.59 3.15
C PRO A 149 -10.44 -0.99 3.97
N LEU A 150 -10.10 -0.18 4.97
CA LEU A 150 -11.03 0.65 5.72
C LEU A 150 -10.41 2.01 6.02
N TRP A 151 -11.22 3.06 6.04
CA TRP A 151 -10.79 4.42 6.34
C TRP A 151 -11.20 4.81 7.76
N GLU A 152 -10.26 5.27 8.57
CA GLU A 152 -10.57 5.83 9.89
C GLU A 152 -9.50 6.84 10.30
N ASN A 153 -9.92 8.00 10.82
CA ASN A 153 -9.03 9.04 11.35
C ASN A 153 -7.89 9.43 10.39
N ASN A 154 -8.24 9.68 9.12
CA ASN A 154 -7.32 10.07 8.05
C ASN A 154 -6.24 9.02 7.72
N LYS A 155 -6.50 7.75 8.03
CA LYS A 155 -5.60 6.63 7.76
C LYS A 155 -6.33 5.48 7.09
N VAL A 156 -5.60 4.75 6.25
CA VAL A 156 -6.07 3.49 5.69
C VAL A 156 -5.54 2.34 6.52
N TYR A 157 -6.45 1.49 6.98
CA TYR A 157 -6.14 0.21 7.60
C TYR A 157 -6.64 -0.91 6.72
N PHE A 158 -6.14 -2.12 6.97
CA PHE A 158 -6.51 -3.29 6.22
C PHE A 158 -6.88 -4.44 7.15
N LYS A 159 -7.96 -5.12 6.80
CA LYS A 159 -8.19 -6.49 7.23
C LYS A 159 -7.50 -7.40 6.22
N ILE A 160 -6.76 -8.40 6.69
CA ILE A 160 -6.04 -9.35 5.83
C ILE A 160 -6.75 -10.70 5.97
N VAL A 161 -7.41 -11.15 4.89
CA VAL A 161 -8.34 -12.28 4.93
C VAL A 161 -7.76 -13.47 4.20
N ASN A 162 -7.63 -14.62 4.86
CA ASN A 162 -7.28 -15.87 4.19
C ASN A 162 -8.50 -16.36 3.41
N THR A 163 -8.37 -16.58 2.10
CA THR A 163 -9.53 -16.85 1.24
C THR A 163 -10.06 -18.27 1.36
N GLN A 164 -9.23 -19.24 1.78
CA GLN A 164 -9.68 -20.61 1.99
C GLN A 164 -10.40 -20.77 3.33
N ARG A 165 -9.90 -20.11 4.38
CA ARG A 165 -10.44 -20.23 5.73
C ARG A 165 -11.51 -19.20 6.06
N ASN A 166 -11.63 -18.13 5.27
CA ASN A 166 -12.47 -16.96 5.57
C ASN A 166 -12.20 -16.40 6.97
N GLN A 167 -10.91 -16.37 7.34
CA GLN A 167 -10.42 -15.90 8.63
C GLN A 167 -9.48 -14.71 8.47
N TYR A 168 -9.50 -13.84 9.46
CA TYR A 168 -8.75 -12.58 9.49
C TYR A 168 -7.44 -12.75 10.25
N LEU A 169 -6.35 -12.29 9.66
CA LEU A 169 -5.06 -12.25 10.33
C LEU A 169 -5.13 -11.29 11.53
N THR A 170 -4.79 -11.78 12.71
CA THR A 170 -4.79 -11.05 13.97
C THR A 170 -3.56 -11.41 14.80
N LEU A 171 -3.20 -10.55 15.74
CA LEU A 171 -2.29 -10.89 16.82
C LEU A 171 -3.06 -11.35 18.07
N ALA A 172 -2.50 -12.30 18.81
CA ALA A 172 -3.00 -12.69 20.11
C ALA A 172 -2.83 -11.57 21.14
N VAL A 173 -3.57 -11.65 22.25
CA VAL A 173 -3.46 -10.71 23.37
C VAL A 173 -2.31 -11.09 24.31
N GLN A 174 -2.11 -12.40 24.52
CA GLN A 174 -1.03 -12.89 25.35
C GLN A 174 0.26 -12.97 24.55
N THR A 175 1.34 -12.56 25.19
CA THR A 175 2.68 -12.68 24.62
C THR A 175 3.30 -14.03 24.97
N THR A 176 4.17 -14.49 24.07
CA THR A 176 5.11 -15.57 24.37
C THR A 176 6.12 -15.13 25.44
N PRO A 177 6.89 -16.05 26.07
CA PRO A 177 7.95 -15.67 27.01
C PRO A 177 8.98 -14.67 26.46
N ASN A 178 9.10 -14.58 25.13
CA ASN A 178 9.96 -13.63 24.43
C ASN A 178 9.25 -12.31 24.11
N HIS A 179 8.11 -12.02 24.73
CA HIS A 179 7.31 -10.79 24.57
C HIS A 179 6.82 -10.53 23.14
N ASN A 180 6.67 -11.57 22.32
CA ASN A 180 6.09 -11.46 20.98
C ASN A 180 4.62 -11.92 20.99
N HIS A 181 3.75 -11.22 20.28
CA HIS A 181 2.38 -11.66 20.04
C HIS A 181 2.32 -12.63 18.85
N MET A 182 1.83 -13.84 19.08
CA MET A 182 1.66 -14.82 18.00
C MET A 182 0.57 -14.39 17.03
N ALA A 183 0.73 -14.70 15.74
CA ALA A 183 -0.26 -14.40 14.71
C ALA A 183 -1.20 -15.58 14.45
N TYR A 184 -2.48 -15.28 14.25
CA TYR A 184 -3.54 -16.26 14.04
C TYR A 184 -4.54 -15.80 12.96
N GLY A 185 -5.32 -16.74 12.45
CA GLY A 185 -6.55 -16.50 11.71
C GLY A 185 -7.77 -16.62 12.63
N ALA A 186 -8.48 -15.52 12.85
CA ALA A 186 -9.69 -15.45 13.66
C ALA A 186 -10.96 -15.29 12.82
N ASN A 187 -12.09 -15.78 13.33
CA ASN A 187 -13.39 -15.69 12.63
C ASN A 187 -14.00 -14.29 12.67
N SER A 188 -13.76 -13.52 13.74
CA SER A 188 -14.30 -12.17 13.92
C SER A 188 -13.20 -11.12 13.87
N VAL A 189 -13.59 -9.88 13.53
CA VAL A 189 -12.71 -8.71 13.44
C VAL A 189 -12.94 -7.80 14.64
N GLU A 190 -12.98 -8.39 15.84
CA GLU A 190 -13.20 -7.62 17.06
C GLU A 190 -11.89 -6.94 17.49
N GLY A 191 -11.88 -5.61 17.37
CA GLY A 191 -10.79 -4.75 17.82
C GLY A 191 -9.73 -4.44 16.76
N PHE A 192 -8.74 -3.65 17.15
CA PHE A 192 -7.66 -3.22 16.25
C PHE A 192 -6.59 -4.29 16.03
N LYS A 193 -6.56 -5.35 16.86
CA LYS A 193 -5.65 -6.50 16.70
C LYS A 193 -5.79 -7.26 15.38
N ALA A 194 -6.95 -7.17 14.72
CA ALA A 194 -7.23 -7.77 13.42
C ALA A 194 -7.10 -6.77 12.24
N GLN A 195 -6.50 -5.60 12.50
CA GLN A 195 -6.30 -4.54 11.52
C GLN A 195 -4.82 -4.21 11.39
N TRP A 196 -4.42 -3.87 10.16
CA TRP A 196 -3.03 -3.70 9.79
C TRP A 196 -2.82 -2.40 9.02
N THR A 197 -1.64 -1.80 9.15
CA THR A 197 -1.16 -0.74 8.28
C THR A 197 0.00 -1.24 7.44
N LEU A 198 0.21 -0.60 6.29
CA LEU A 198 1.29 -0.94 5.37
C LEU A 198 2.26 0.23 5.25
N GLN A 199 3.55 -0.07 5.25
CA GLN A 199 4.59 0.91 4.96
C GLN A 199 5.41 0.39 3.78
N PRO A 200 5.36 1.06 2.61
CA PRO A 200 6.10 0.61 1.45
C PRO A 200 7.61 0.78 1.64
N ALA A 201 8.37 -0.06 0.95
CA ALA A 201 9.81 -0.01 0.88
C ALA A 201 10.30 -0.49 -0.49
N LYS A 202 11.42 0.06 -0.93
CA LYS A 202 12.15 -0.45 -2.11
C LYS A 202 13.31 -1.32 -1.64
N TYR A 203 13.47 -2.49 -2.25
CA TYR A 203 14.68 -3.30 -2.12
C TYR A 203 15.02 -3.88 -3.50
N ASP A 204 16.20 -3.56 -4.02
CA ASP A 204 16.56 -3.77 -5.42
C ASP A 204 15.46 -3.21 -6.35
N ASN A 205 14.88 -4.07 -7.20
CA ASN A 205 13.76 -3.75 -8.07
C ASN A 205 12.39 -4.08 -7.45
N ASP A 206 12.33 -4.74 -6.30
CA ASP A 206 11.09 -5.14 -5.65
C ASP A 206 10.49 -3.99 -4.82
N VAL A 207 9.18 -3.82 -4.89
CA VAL A 207 8.40 -3.05 -3.91
C VAL A 207 7.86 -4.01 -2.87
N LEU A 208 8.22 -3.75 -1.62
CA LEU A 208 7.88 -4.56 -0.46
C LEU A 208 7.11 -3.72 0.55
N PHE A 209 6.46 -4.37 1.51
CA PHE A 209 5.69 -3.71 2.54
C PHE A 209 6.03 -4.27 3.92
N PHE A 210 6.39 -3.39 4.84
CA PHE A 210 6.28 -3.73 6.27
C PHE A 210 4.79 -3.69 6.63
N MET A 211 4.32 -4.68 7.38
CA MET A 211 2.93 -4.78 7.81
C MET A 211 2.89 -4.65 9.31
N TYR A 212 2.25 -3.60 9.83
CA TYR A 212 2.18 -3.33 11.27
C TYR A 212 0.79 -3.54 11.81
N ASN A 213 0.70 -4.22 12.94
CA ASN A 213 -0.56 -4.38 13.64
C ASN A 213 -1.04 -3.05 14.20
N ARG A 214 -2.33 -2.73 14.07
CA ARG A 214 -2.88 -1.46 14.53
C ARG A 214 -2.93 -1.35 16.07
N GLU A 215 -3.16 -2.44 16.79
CA GLU A 215 -3.23 -2.44 18.25
C GLU A 215 -1.84 -2.28 18.88
N TYR A 216 -0.90 -3.11 18.46
CA TYR A 216 0.41 -3.22 19.11
C TYR A 216 1.53 -2.44 18.42
N ASN A 217 1.30 -1.94 17.21
CA ASN A 217 2.32 -1.32 16.36
C ASN A 217 3.55 -2.21 16.11
N GLU A 218 3.32 -3.53 16.11
CA GLU A 218 4.35 -4.55 15.88
C GLU A 218 4.35 -5.01 14.43
N ALA A 219 5.53 -5.23 13.87
CA ALA A 219 5.69 -5.69 12.50
C ALA A 219 5.42 -7.20 12.39
N LEU A 220 4.60 -7.62 11.44
CA LEU A 220 4.43 -9.04 11.12
C LEU A 220 5.72 -9.60 10.53
N VAL A 221 6.29 -10.62 11.16
CA VAL A 221 7.53 -11.27 10.74
C VAL A 221 7.44 -12.79 10.84
N LEU A 222 8.39 -13.48 10.21
CA LEU A 222 8.59 -14.92 10.40
C LEU A 222 9.78 -15.20 11.33
N SER A 223 9.59 -16.19 12.20
CA SER A 223 10.59 -16.64 13.17
C SER A 223 11.88 -17.13 12.54
N ARG A 224 12.98 -16.96 13.30
CA ARG A 224 14.34 -17.37 12.92
C ARG A 224 14.53 -18.89 13.02
N PRO A 225 13.96 -19.60 14.01
CA PRO A 225 13.90 -21.06 13.96
C PRO A 225 12.90 -21.54 12.90
N THR A 226 13.16 -22.72 12.35
CA THR A 226 12.17 -23.49 11.59
C THR A 226 11.66 -24.65 12.43
N ASP A 227 10.45 -25.11 12.18
CA ASP A 227 10.00 -26.42 12.66
C ASP A 227 10.62 -27.56 11.84
N THR A 228 10.23 -28.80 12.15
CA THR A 228 10.69 -30.01 11.46
C THR A 228 10.27 -30.12 9.99
N TRP A 229 9.27 -29.33 9.57
CA TRP A 229 8.77 -29.30 8.19
C TRP A 229 9.31 -28.11 7.40
N GLY A 230 10.12 -27.26 8.03
CA GLY A 230 10.68 -26.06 7.43
C GLY A 230 9.77 -24.83 7.54
N ASN A 231 8.65 -24.93 8.26
CA ASN A 231 7.77 -23.79 8.48
C ASN A 231 8.38 -22.81 9.47
N ARG A 232 7.94 -21.56 9.39
CA ARG A 232 8.35 -20.50 10.31
C ARG A 232 7.12 -19.82 10.89
N MET A 233 7.03 -19.80 12.21
CA MET A 233 5.93 -19.14 12.91
C MET A 233 5.85 -17.65 12.59
N ALA A 234 4.64 -17.14 12.38
CA ALA A 234 4.38 -15.71 12.23
C ALA A 234 4.04 -15.06 13.58
N PHE A 235 4.57 -13.87 13.83
CA PHE A 235 4.31 -13.10 15.06
C PHE A 235 4.52 -11.60 14.83
N GLY A 236 4.01 -10.80 15.76
CA GLY A 236 4.30 -9.37 15.89
C GLY A 236 5.63 -9.14 16.59
N TYR A 237 6.54 -8.46 15.89
CA TYR A 237 7.86 -8.08 16.39
C TYR A 237 7.90 -6.59 16.76
N SER A 238 8.24 -6.31 18.01
CA SER A 238 8.35 -4.96 18.58
C SER A 238 9.70 -4.28 18.34
N GLY A 239 10.65 -4.96 17.69
CA GLY A 239 11.96 -4.40 17.38
C GLY A 239 11.98 -3.55 16.11
N ARG A 240 13.14 -2.92 15.86
CA ARG A 240 13.34 -2.06 14.69
C ARG A 240 13.40 -2.88 13.40
N VAL A 241 12.48 -2.62 12.48
CA VAL A 241 12.44 -3.25 11.15
C VAL A 241 12.79 -2.30 9.99
N VAL A 242 12.51 -1.00 10.16
CA VAL A 242 12.75 0.02 9.11
C VAL A 242 14.25 0.16 8.85
N GLY A 243 14.62 0.07 7.57
CA GLY A 243 16.00 0.02 7.08
C GLY A 243 16.46 -1.37 6.65
N SER A 244 15.70 -2.43 6.95
CA SER A 244 16.02 -3.81 6.56
C SER A 244 14.82 -4.52 5.90
N PRO A 245 14.30 -4.00 4.76
CA PRO A 245 13.18 -4.62 4.06
C PRO A 245 13.46 -6.05 3.58
N GLU A 246 14.71 -6.39 3.28
CA GLU A 246 15.15 -7.74 2.93
C GLU A 246 14.96 -8.75 4.06
N GLN A 247 14.94 -8.27 5.31
CA GLN A 247 14.78 -9.12 6.49
C GLN A 247 13.35 -9.20 7.00
N TYR A 248 12.58 -8.13 6.88
CA TYR A 248 11.31 -7.98 7.60
C TYR A 248 10.10 -7.59 6.74
N ALA A 249 10.28 -7.25 5.46
CA ALA A 249 9.19 -6.85 4.59
C ALA A 249 8.61 -8.01 3.78
N TRP A 250 7.42 -7.78 3.26
CA TRP A 250 6.62 -8.75 2.51
C TRP A 250 6.45 -8.28 1.06
N GLY A 251 6.64 -9.20 0.12
CA GLY A 251 6.18 -9.05 -1.24
C GLY A 251 4.72 -9.43 -1.36
N ILE A 252 3.95 -8.64 -2.10
CA ILE A 252 2.55 -8.93 -2.44
C ILE A 252 2.53 -9.37 -3.89
N LYS A 253 2.15 -10.62 -4.16
CA LYS A 253 2.14 -11.19 -5.51
C LYS A 253 0.73 -11.62 -5.87
N ALA A 254 0.34 -11.55 -7.14
CA ALA A 254 -0.93 -12.12 -7.58
C ALA A 254 -0.96 -13.63 -7.26
N PHE A 255 -2.09 -14.12 -6.74
CA PHE A 255 -2.29 -15.54 -6.44
C PHE A 255 -2.37 -16.36 -7.71
#